data_AF-A0A0F7HKY6-F1
#
_entry.id   AF-A0A0F7HKY6-F1
#
_cell.length_a   1.000
_cell.length_b   1.000
_cell.length_c   1.000
_cell.angle_alpha   90.00
_cell.angle_beta   90.00
_cell.angle_gamma   90.00
#
_symmetry.space_group_name_H-M   'P 1'
#
loop_
_entity.id
_entity.type
_entity.pdbx_description
1 polymer ?
#
loop_
_entity_poly.entity_id
_entity_poly.type
_entity_poly.pdbx_seq_one_letter_code
_entity_poly.pdbx_strand_id
1 'polypeptide(L)'
;MKLKVKIKDTGLTIEKIKIPSDATVETLIKELIQKDLMNTNFAEGLTVKGHGSAPLAALRLQSLFAEDGKMEIHNTDMKITVTHKKEEQNTLAGQKLLDYSKVILTTGKLCGMTEEICVNEGTLFYIQQHHQQYLVRWEDTGIEFFHFRNQYDDAFREADREPFLRVELKTRAALTPEELKWIRSIMFPSREKRNPLIHIDRNLLSQELLDDIAMLIHRLVVITGKFKTNEEALDGRVHHMPAYVQVGEQCSVGYITREQLDAIRG
;
A
#
# COMPACT_ATOMS: atom_id res chain seq x y z
N MET A 1 -12.66 -2.61 -27.25
CA MET A 1 -12.33 -1.83 -26.03
C MET A 1 -13.51 -1.77 -25.07
N LYS A 2 -13.25 -1.74 -23.75
CA LYS A 2 -14.26 -1.52 -22.70
C LYS A 2 -14.23 -0.05 -22.28
N LEU A 3 -15.34 0.64 -22.39
CA LEU A 3 -15.44 2.07 -22.10
C LEU A 3 -16.41 2.32 -20.95
N LYS A 4 -16.05 3.23 -20.05
CA LYS A 4 -17.01 3.85 -19.13
C LYS A 4 -17.44 5.16 -19.77
N VAL A 5 -18.74 5.29 -20.03
CA VAL A 5 -19.34 6.48 -20.63
C VAL A 5 -20.17 7.19 -19.57
N LYS A 6 -19.95 8.49 -19.44
CA LYS A 6 -20.72 9.38 -18.57
C LYS A 6 -21.41 10.40 -19.47
N ILE A 7 -22.73 10.38 -19.52
CA ILE A 7 -23.56 11.29 -20.31
C ILE A 7 -24.20 12.26 -19.33
N LYS A 8 -24.01 13.55 -19.60
CA LYS A 8 -24.64 14.64 -18.86
C LYS A 8 -25.40 15.52 -19.86
N ASP A 9 -26.71 15.40 -19.84
CA ASP A 9 -27.69 16.17 -20.61
C ASP A 9 -28.59 16.94 -19.61
N THR A 10 -29.77 16.42 -19.30
CA THR A 10 -30.69 16.83 -18.23
C THR A 10 -30.47 16.06 -16.93
N GLY A 11 -29.88 14.86 -17.01
CA GLY A 11 -29.56 13.98 -15.90
C GLY A 11 -28.10 13.53 -15.90
N LEU A 12 -27.79 12.51 -15.10
CA LEU A 12 -26.48 11.87 -15.11
C LEU A 12 -26.60 10.37 -15.33
N THR A 13 -26.21 9.92 -16.52
CA THR A 13 -26.17 8.49 -16.88
C THR A 13 -24.72 8.02 -16.92
N ILE A 14 -24.43 6.90 -16.26
CA ILE A 14 -23.10 6.28 -16.25
C ILE A 14 -23.24 4.82 -16.64
N GLU A 15 -22.69 4.46 -17.80
CA GLU A 15 -22.82 3.12 -18.34
C GLU A 15 -21.46 2.55 -18.77
N LYS A 16 -21.36 1.21 -18.78
CA LYS A 16 -20.20 0.50 -19.32
C LYS A 16 -20.58 -0.14 -20.64
N ILE A 17 -19.87 0.21 -21.70
CA ILE A 17 -20.11 -0.34 -23.04
C ILE A 17 -18.85 -1.02 -23.58
N LYS A 18 -19.07 -2.00 -24.45
CA LYS A 18 -18.00 -2.68 -25.18
C LYS A 18 -18.17 -2.34 -26.65
N ILE A 19 -17.15 -1.74 -27.24
CA ILE A 19 -17.15 -1.32 -28.64
C ILE A 19 -15.88 -1.86 -29.32
N PRO A 20 -15.86 -2.12 -30.64
CA PRO A 20 -14.63 -2.52 -31.35
C PRO A 20 -13.47 -1.56 -31.12
N SER A 21 -12.22 -2.06 -31.12
CA SER A 21 -11.02 -1.23 -30.85
C SER A 21 -10.71 -0.23 -31.96
N ASP A 22 -11.10 -0.54 -33.17
CA ASP A 22 -10.99 0.26 -34.39
C ASP A 22 -12.17 1.21 -34.61
N ALA A 23 -13.16 1.20 -33.71
CA ALA A 23 -14.37 2.00 -33.82
C ALA A 23 -14.10 3.52 -33.81
N THR A 24 -15.01 4.25 -34.44
CA THR A 24 -14.97 5.72 -34.54
C THR A 24 -15.90 6.35 -33.52
N VAL A 25 -15.80 7.68 -33.36
CA VAL A 25 -16.72 8.44 -32.51
C VAL A 25 -18.17 8.30 -32.99
N GLU A 26 -18.39 8.22 -34.30
CA GLU A 26 -19.72 7.95 -34.85
C GLU A 26 -20.25 6.57 -34.45
N THR A 27 -19.42 5.53 -34.50
CA THR A 27 -19.80 4.18 -34.03
C THR A 27 -20.22 4.20 -32.57
N LEU A 28 -19.50 4.95 -31.73
CA LEU A 28 -19.83 5.13 -30.32
C LEU A 28 -21.19 5.80 -30.13
N ILE A 29 -21.45 6.90 -30.84
CA ILE A 29 -22.72 7.63 -30.77
C ILE A 29 -23.88 6.73 -31.17
N LYS A 30 -23.74 5.96 -32.26
CA LYS A 30 -24.77 5.00 -32.70
C LYS A 30 -25.06 3.93 -31.65
N GLU A 31 -24.02 3.39 -31.01
CA GLU A 31 -24.17 2.40 -29.93
C GLU A 31 -24.91 2.99 -28.71
N LEU A 32 -24.63 4.25 -28.35
CA LEU A 32 -25.30 4.93 -27.24
C LEU A 32 -26.79 5.17 -27.52
N ILE A 33 -27.14 5.51 -28.77
CA ILE A 33 -28.54 5.66 -29.22
C ILE A 33 -29.25 4.31 -29.21
N GLN A 34 -28.62 3.26 -29.76
CA GLN A 34 -29.21 1.92 -29.81
C GLN A 34 -29.49 1.34 -28.42
N LYS A 35 -28.71 1.74 -27.41
CA LYS A 35 -28.90 1.33 -26.01
C LYS A 35 -29.86 2.23 -25.21
N ASP A 36 -30.51 3.18 -25.87
CA ASP A 36 -31.41 4.14 -25.24
C ASP A 36 -30.73 4.97 -24.13
N LEU A 37 -29.42 5.19 -24.26
CA LEU A 37 -28.62 5.99 -23.32
C LEU A 37 -28.54 7.46 -23.74
N MET A 38 -28.95 7.76 -24.97
CA MET A 38 -28.88 9.08 -25.58
C MET A 38 -30.02 9.22 -26.59
N ASN A 39 -30.78 10.31 -26.49
CA ASN A 39 -31.80 10.64 -27.48
C ASN A 39 -31.14 11.17 -28.76
N THR A 40 -31.63 10.74 -29.93
CA THR A 40 -31.17 11.20 -31.25
C THR A 40 -31.19 12.73 -31.38
N ASN A 41 -32.12 13.39 -30.71
CA ASN A 41 -32.27 14.85 -30.77
C ASN A 41 -31.08 15.60 -30.14
N PHE A 42 -30.33 14.97 -29.23
CA PHE A 42 -29.13 15.56 -28.61
C PHE A 42 -27.84 15.20 -29.36
N ALA A 43 -27.91 14.35 -30.39
CA ALA A 43 -26.73 13.89 -31.13
C ALA A 43 -26.25 14.89 -32.19
N GLU A 44 -27.07 15.88 -32.55
CA GLU A 44 -26.69 16.91 -33.53
C GLU A 44 -25.63 17.86 -32.95
N GLY A 45 -24.71 18.30 -33.81
CA GLY A 45 -23.67 19.28 -33.45
C GLY A 45 -22.62 18.78 -32.46
N LEU A 46 -22.55 17.47 -32.17
CA LEU A 46 -21.52 16.91 -31.30
C LEU A 46 -20.12 17.09 -31.89
N THR A 47 -19.21 17.58 -31.05
CA THR A 47 -17.80 17.78 -31.37
C THR A 47 -16.92 17.12 -30.33
N VAL A 48 -15.72 16.70 -30.75
CA VAL A 48 -14.72 16.16 -29.82
C VAL A 48 -13.80 17.28 -29.38
N LYS A 49 -13.57 17.40 -28.07
CA LYS A 49 -12.67 18.41 -27.50
C LYS A 49 -11.27 18.29 -28.13
N GLY A 50 -10.77 19.39 -28.67
CA GLY A 50 -9.48 19.43 -29.40
C GLY A 50 -9.55 19.08 -30.88
N HIS A 51 -10.72 18.66 -31.40
CA HIS A 51 -10.91 18.22 -32.80
C HIS A 51 -12.22 18.76 -33.41
N GLY A 52 -12.58 20.02 -33.11
CA GLY A 52 -13.90 20.59 -33.41
C GLY A 52 -14.30 20.69 -34.90
N SER A 53 -13.35 20.57 -35.83
CA SER A 53 -13.61 20.62 -37.29
C SER A 53 -13.59 19.26 -37.99
N ALA A 54 -13.21 18.19 -37.30
CA ALA A 54 -13.05 16.87 -37.90
C ALA A 54 -14.38 16.10 -37.90
N PRO A 55 -14.76 15.45 -39.02
CA PRO A 55 -15.95 14.58 -39.05
C PRO A 55 -15.83 13.45 -38.03
N LEU A 56 -16.90 13.20 -37.25
CA LEU A 56 -16.92 12.15 -36.22
C LEU A 56 -16.63 10.74 -36.76
N ALA A 57 -16.97 10.50 -38.03
CA ALA A 57 -16.68 9.26 -38.76
C ALA A 57 -15.18 9.06 -39.04
N ALA A 58 -14.38 10.14 -39.11
CA ALA A 58 -12.95 10.08 -39.35
C ALA A 58 -12.14 9.94 -38.05
N LEU A 59 -12.76 10.20 -36.89
CA LEU A 59 -12.11 10.22 -35.59
C LEU A 59 -12.15 8.82 -34.95
N ARG A 60 -11.00 8.12 -34.96
CA ARG A 60 -10.85 6.81 -34.29
C ARG A 60 -10.76 6.98 -32.78
N LEU A 61 -11.56 6.25 -32.02
CA LEU A 61 -11.63 6.38 -30.56
C LEU A 61 -10.27 6.24 -29.88
N GLN A 62 -9.48 5.23 -30.30
CA GLN A 62 -8.19 4.89 -29.69
C GLN A 62 -7.16 6.04 -29.70
N SER A 63 -7.24 6.96 -30.66
CA SER A 63 -6.28 8.06 -30.81
C SER A 63 -6.72 9.34 -30.11
N LEU A 64 -7.88 9.36 -29.46
CA LEU A 64 -8.49 10.57 -28.89
C LEU A 64 -8.42 10.63 -27.36
N PHE A 65 -7.96 9.55 -26.72
CA PHE A 65 -7.76 9.54 -25.28
C PHE A 65 -6.50 10.33 -24.92
N ALA A 66 -6.64 11.31 -24.04
CA ALA A 66 -5.51 12.00 -23.44
C ALA A 66 -4.68 11.05 -22.56
N GLU A 67 -3.53 11.51 -22.05
CA GLU A 67 -2.65 10.71 -21.17
C GLU A 67 -3.39 10.13 -19.96
N ASP A 68 -4.42 10.83 -19.46
CA ASP A 68 -5.27 10.40 -18.34
C ASP A 68 -6.35 9.36 -18.72
N GLY A 69 -6.37 8.89 -19.97
CA GLY A 69 -7.30 7.89 -20.48
C GLY A 69 -8.71 8.40 -20.75
N LYS A 70 -8.93 9.71 -20.83
CA LYS A 70 -10.25 10.31 -21.06
C LYS A 70 -10.33 11.07 -22.38
N MET A 71 -11.54 11.13 -22.93
CA MET A 71 -11.92 12.05 -24.00
C MET A 71 -13.30 12.65 -23.70
N GLU A 72 -13.56 13.83 -24.25
CA GLU A 72 -14.82 14.56 -24.07
C GLU A 72 -15.45 14.86 -25.43
N ILE A 73 -16.71 14.45 -25.61
CA ILE A 73 -17.56 14.80 -26.75
C ILE A 73 -18.65 15.71 -26.21
N HIS A 74 -18.93 16.82 -26.89
CA HIS A 74 -19.89 17.80 -26.40
C HIS A 74 -20.54 18.61 -27.51
N ASN A 75 -21.72 19.13 -27.20
CA ASN A 75 -22.37 20.26 -27.88
C ASN A 75 -22.86 21.24 -26.79
N THR A 76 -23.81 22.12 -27.14
CA THR A 76 -24.43 23.07 -26.21
C THR A 76 -25.26 22.40 -25.13
N ASP A 77 -25.87 21.25 -25.44
CA ASP A 77 -26.93 20.64 -24.63
C ASP A 77 -26.47 19.40 -23.87
N MET A 78 -25.31 18.84 -24.24
CA MET A 78 -24.83 17.57 -23.72
C MET A 78 -23.31 17.50 -23.65
N LYS A 79 -22.81 16.82 -22.61
CA LYS A 79 -21.42 16.42 -22.45
C LYS A 79 -21.32 14.91 -22.23
N ILE A 80 -20.60 14.24 -23.10
CA ILE A 80 -20.24 12.83 -23.00
C ILE A 80 -18.75 12.74 -22.62
N THR A 81 -18.47 12.24 -21.43
CA THR A 81 -17.11 11.89 -21.01
C THR A 81 -16.91 10.40 -21.20
N VAL A 82 -15.94 10.04 -22.04
CA VAL A 82 -15.58 8.65 -22.31
C VAL A 82 -14.24 8.36 -21.67
N THR A 83 -14.22 7.38 -20.77
CA THR A 83 -12.99 6.90 -20.15
C THR A 83 -12.65 5.55 -20.75
N HIS A 84 -11.54 5.49 -21.46
CA HIS A 84 -10.91 4.22 -21.78
C HIS A 84 -10.18 3.77 -20.53
N LYS A 85 -10.79 2.82 -19.83
CA LYS A 85 -9.99 1.98 -18.96
C LYS A 85 -9.07 1.21 -19.90
N LYS A 86 -7.82 1.66 -20.04
CA LYS A 86 -6.74 0.70 -20.34
C LYS A 86 -7.02 -0.49 -19.44
N GLU A 87 -6.92 -1.70 -19.98
CA GLU A 87 -6.73 -2.85 -19.11
C GLU A 87 -5.43 -2.55 -18.37
N GLU A 88 -5.52 -1.84 -17.24
CA GLU A 88 -4.72 -2.16 -16.09
C GLU A 88 -4.85 -3.67 -16.04
N GLN A 89 -3.76 -4.37 -16.39
CA GLN A 89 -3.58 -5.77 -16.05
C GLN A 89 -4.30 -5.97 -14.74
N ASN A 90 -5.32 -6.84 -14.72
CA ASN A 90 -6.19 -7.12 -13.58
C ASN A 90 -5.45 -7.11 -12.23
N THR A 91 -5.19 -5.93 -11.67
CA THR A 91 -4.35 -5.78 -10.46
C THR A 91 -5.22 -5.49 -9.26
N LEU A 92 -6.49 -5.14 -9.47
CA LEU A 92 -7.48 -5.03 -8.41
C LEU A 92 -8.31 -6.31 -8.17
N ALA A 93 -8.24 -7.30 -9.07
CA ALA A 93 -8.91 -8.60 -8.90
C ALA A 93 -7.94 -9.79 -8.87
N GLY A 94 -6.63 -9.53 -9.01
CA GLY A 94 -5.57 -10.54 -9.11
C GLY A 94 -4.45 -10.39 -8.07
N GLN A 95 -4.46 -9.35 -7.22
CA GLN A 95 -3.80 -9.52 -5.92
C GLN A 95 -4.56 -10.66 -5.25
N LYS A 96 -3.88 -11.80 -5.02
CA LYS A 96 -4.24 -12.74 -3.95
C LYS A 96 -4.77 -11.86 -2.81
N LEU A 97 -5.98 -12.10 -2.31
CA LEU A 97 -6.52 -11.38 -1.15
C LEU A 97 -5.53 -11.61 0.01
N LEU A 98 -4.54 -10.72 0.09
CA LEU A 98 -3.50 -10.79 1.10
C LEU A 98 -4.15 -10.34 2.39
N ASP A 99 -4.01 -11.17 3.41
CA ASP A 99 -4.59 -10.92 4.72
C ASP A 99 -3.59 -10.12 5.56
N TYR A 100 -3.88 -8.83 5.72
CA TYR A 100 -3.13 -7.90 6.57
C TYR A 100 -3.57 -7.92 8.02
N SER A 101 -4.63 -8.66 8.37
CA SER A 101 -5.26 -8.59 9.70
C SER A 101 -4.26 -8.83 10.82
N LYS A 102 -3.35 -9.79 10.66
CA LYS A 102 -2.30 -10.09 11.64
C LYS A 102 -1.34 -8.91 11.83
N VAL A 103 -0.80 -8.36 10.73
CA VAL A 103 0.10 -7.20 10.77
C VAL A 103 -0.58 -6.02 11.48
N ILE A 104 -1.82 -5.73 11.10
CA ILE A 104 -2.59 -4.62 11.68
C ILE A 104 -2.81 -4.83 13.19
N LEU A 105 -3.21 -6.04 13.56
CA LEU A 105 -3.47 -6.41 14.95
C LEU A 105 -2.19 -6.30 15.79
N THR A 106 -1.07 -6.85 15.31
CA THR A 106 0.20 -6.84 16.04
C THR A 106 0.79 -5.44 16.13
N THR A 107 0.73 -4.65 15.06
CA THR A 107 1.15 -3.24 15.08
C THR A 107 0.30 -2.43 16.06
N GLY A 108 -1.02 -2.64 16.06
CA GLY A 108 -1.92 -1.95 16.99
C GLY A 108 -1.63 -2.29 18.45
N LYS A 109 -1.23 -3.53 18.76
CA LYS A 109 -0.78 -3.94 20.10
C LYS A 109 0.56 -3.30 20.45
N LEU A 110 1.52 -3.29 19.53
CA LEU A 110 2.83 -2.68 19.74
C LEU A 110 2.69 -1.18 20.03
N CYS A 111 1.93 -0.44 19.22
CA CYS A 111 1.70 0.98 19.42
C CYS A 111 1.10 1.27 20.80
N GLY A 112 0.08 0.50 21.20
CA GLY A 112 -0.53 0.65 22.53
C GLY A 112 0.46 0.35 23.66
N MET A 113 1.35 -0.63 23.50
CA MET A 113 2.40 -0.89 24.50
C MET A 113 3.41 0.25 24.56
N THR A 114 3.87 0.76 23.42
CA THR A 114 4.88 1.85 23.36
C THR A 114 4.35 3.19 23.90
N GLU A 115 3.03 3.36 24.03
CA GLU A 115 2.42 4.49 24.73
C GLU A 115 2.54 4.36 26.26
N GLU A 116 2.65 3.13 26.78
CA GLU A 116 2.73 2.82 28.20
C GLU A 116 4.16 2.60 28.70
N ILE A 117 5.05 2.09 27.84
CA ILE A 117 6.48 1.95 28.11
C ILE A 117 7.27 2.73 27.08
N CYS A 118 8.15 3.62 27.55
CA CYS A 118 8.99 4.42 26.67
C CYS A 118 10.00 3.53 25.95
N VAL A 119 9.91 3.48 24.62
CA VAL A 119 10.93 2.89 23.75
C VAL A 119 11.62 4.04 23.04
N ASN A 120 12.89 4.25 23.35
CA ASN A 120 13.65 5.35 22.76
C ASN A 120 13.89 5.10 21.27
N GLU A 121 13.88 6.17 20.47
CA GLU A 121 14.36 6.12 19.09
C GLU A 121 15.78 5.53 19.03
N GLY A 122 16.03 4.70 18.03
CA GLY A 122 17.27 3.98 17.83
C GLY A 122 17.43 2.70 18.64
N THR A 123 16.44 2.32 19.46
CA THR A 123 16.50 1.06 20.21
C THR A 123 16.57 -0.12 19.25
N LEU A 124 17.61 -0.93 19.40
CA LEU A 124 17.84 -2.13 18.59
C LEU A 124 17.44 -3.39 19.35
N PHE A 125 16.68 -4.24 18.68
CA PHE A 125 16.18 -5.52 19.18
C PHE A 125 16.84 -6.65 18.40
N TYR A 126 17.19 -7.73 19.10
CA TYR A 126 17.62 -8.98 18.48
C TYR A 126 16.47 -10.00 18.50
N ILE A 127 16.15 -10.57 17.34
CA ILE A 127 15.12 -11.60 17.24
C ILE A 127 15.70 -12.81 16.54
N GLN A 128 15.67 -13.95 17.24
CA GLN A 128 15.95 -15.26 16.68
C GLN A 128 14.70 -16.15 16.75
N GLN A 129 14.28 -16.63 15.58
CA GLN A 129 13.18 -17.57 15.42
C GLN A 129 13.71 -18.82 14.71
N HIS A 130 13.92 -19.89 15.47
CA HIS A 130 14.59 -21.11 14.99
C HIS A 130 15.98 -20.78 14.42
N HIS A 131 16.13 -20.89 13.10
CA HIS A 131 17.38 -20.62 12.37
C HIS A 131 17.45 -19.20 11.79
N GLN A 132 16.35 -18.44 11.81
CA GLN A 132 16.31 -17.10 11.27
C GLN A 132 16.66 -16.08 12.36
N GLN A 133 17.49 -15.11 12.00
CA GLN A 133 18.01 -14.10 12.92
C GLN A 133 17.88 -12.72 12.29
N TYR A 134 17.37 -11.77 13.07
CA TYR A 134 17.06 -10.42 12.64
C TYR A 134 17.51 -9.39 13.68
N LEU A 135 17.90 -8.22 13.20
CA LEU A 135 17.97 -7.01 14.00
C LEU A 135 16.81 -6.12 13.60
N VAL A 136 16.14 -5.55 14.60
CA VAL A 136 14.99 -4.69 14.38
C VAL A 136 15.20 -3.40 15.13
N ARG A 137 15.15 -2.28 14.43
CA ARG A 137 15.40 -0.95 14.99
C ARG A 137 14.09 -0.18 15.09
N TRP A 138 13.85 0.38 16.28
CA TRP A 138 12.72 1.26 16.52
C TRP A 138 13.10 2.71 16.19
N GLU A 139 12.29 3.35 15.36
CA GLU A 139 12.48 4.72 14.89
C GLU A 139 11.21 5.54 15.15
N ASP A 140 11.33 6.86 15.23
CA ASP A 140 10.16 7.72 15.47
C ASP A 140 9.07 7.54 14.40
N THR A 141 9.51 7.32 13.17
CA THR A 141 8.65 7.14 11.99
C THR A 141 8.18 5.70 11.81
N GLY A 142 8.74 4.71 12.50
CA GLY A 142 8.35 3.32 12.32
C GLY A 142 9.40 2.29 12.76
N ILE A 143 9.51 1.21 11.98
CA ILE A 143 10.31 0.04 12.32
C ILE A 143 11.16 -0.34 11.11
N GLU A 144 12.45 -0.56 11.34
CA GLU A 144 13.41 -1.00 10.34
C GLU A 144 13.87 -2.44 10.65
N PHE A 145 13.89 -3.30 9.64
CA PHE A 145 14.28 -4.70 9.79
C PHE A 145 15.54 -4.99 8.97
N PHE A 146 16.46 -5.73 9.60
CA PHE A 146 17.76 -6.10 9.05
C PHE A 146 17.97 -7.60 9.21
N HIS A 147 18.48 -8.27 8.18
CA HIS A 147 18.94 -9.65 8.31
C HIS A 147 20.23 -9.67 9.14
N PHE A 148 20.24 -10.43 10.24
CA PHE A 148 21.35 -10.40 11.20
C PHE A 148 22.71 -10.69 10.56
N ARG A 149 22.78 -11.70 9.67
CA ARG A 149 24.05 -12.09 9.03
C ARG A 149 24.54 -11.10 7.97
N ASN A 150 23.63 -10.52 7.20
CA ASN A 150 23.97 -9.79 5.99
C ASN A 150 24.00 -8.27 6.21
N GLN A 151 23.25 -7.78 7.20
CA GLN A 151 23.03 -6.35 7.45
C GLN A 151 23.35 -6.00 8.90
N TYR A 152 24.26 -6.77 9.52
CA TYR A 152 24.68 -6.54 10.91
C TYR A 152 25.18 -5.10 11.09
N ASP A 153 26.21 -4.72 10.34
CA ASP A 153 26.84 -3.41 10.52
C ASP A 153 25.88 -2.27 10.14
N ASP A 154 25.02 -2.47 9.15
CA ASP A 154 24.00 -1.49 8.74
C ASP A 154 23.00 -1.20 9.87
N ALA A 155 22.58 -2.22 10.62
CA ALA A 155 21.63 -2.06 11.72
C ALA A 155 22.16 -1.19 12.88
N PHE A 156 23.49 -1.07 13.01
CA PHE A 156 24.16 -0.24 14.03
C PHE A 156 24.57 1.14 13.52
N ARG A 157 24.37 1.47 12.24
CA ARG A 157 24.67 2.83 11.73
C ARG A 157 23.62 3.82 12.19
N GLU A 158 24.02 5.06 12.48
CA GLU A 158 23.07 6.12 12.87
C GLU A 158 22.41 6.82 11.67
N ALA A 159 22.99 6.72 10.47
CA ALA A 159 22.46 7.30 9.24
C ALA A 159 22.73 6.40 8.02
N ASP A 160 22.06 6.69 6.90
CA ASP A 160 22.22 6.02 5.60
C ASP A 160 22.11 4.49 5.69
N ARG A 161 21.14 4.03 6.49
CA ARG A 161 20.79 2.62 6.63
C ARG A 161 19.96 2.16 5.45
N GLU A 162 20.20 0.93 5.02
CA GLU A 162 19.40 0.25 4.00
C GLU A 162 18.76 -1.01 4.60
N PRO A 163 17.69 -0.87 5.40
CA PRO A 163 16.96 -2.04 5.89
C PRO A 163 16.36 -2.82 4.72
N PHE A 164 16.32 -4.16 4.83
CA PHE A 164 15.65 -4.97 3.79
C PHE A 164 14.13 -4.72 3.77
N LEU A 165 13.60 -4.20 4.88
CA LEU A 165 12.20 -3.87 5.04
C LEU A 165 12.05 -2.69 6.01
N ARG A 166 11.19 -1.74 5.64
CA ARG A 166 10.73 -0.67 6.53
C ARG A 166 9.21 -0.67 6.65
N VAL A 167 8.73 -0.61 7.88
CA VAL A 167 7.31 -0.42 8.20
C VAL A 167 7.14 0.95 8.84
N GLU A 168 6.62 1.90 8.08
CA GLU A 168 6.34 3.25 8.58
C GLU A 168 4.99 3.28 9.32
N LEU A 169 4.92 4.04 10.41
CA LEU A 169 3.77 4.08 11.31
C LEU A 169 3.15 5.48 11.28
N LYS A 170 2.10 5.68 10.48
CA LYS A 170 1.47 7.00 10.29
C LYS A 170 0.11 7.11 10.95
N THR A 171 -0.17 8.24 11.60
CA THR A 171 -1.55 8.60 11.94
C THR A 171 -2.35 8.84 10.67
N ARG A 172 -3.68 8.73 10.73
CA ARG A 172 -4.52 8.98 9.55
C ARG A 172 -4.34 10.37 8.94
N ALA A 173 -3.99 11.38 9.75
CA ALA A 173 -3.76 12.73 9.29
C ALA A 173 -2.42 12.88 8.52
N ALA A 174 -1.44 12.02 8.81
CA ALA A 174 -0.15 12.01 8.14
C ALA A 174 -0.14 11.20 6.83
N LEU A 175 -1.24 10.50 6.50
CA LEU A 175 -1.36 9.73 5.27
C LEU A 175 -1.60 10.64 4.05
N THR A 176 -0.82 10.43 3.00
CA THR A 176 -1.09 11.01 1.68
C THR A 176 -2.38 10.42 1.07
N PRO A 177 -3.00 11.07 0.06
CA PRO A 177 -4.19 10.54 -0.60
C PRO A 177 -3.99 9.13 -1.20
N GLU A 178 -2.80 8.84 -1.72
CA GLU A 178 -2.46 7.54 -2.30
C GLU A 178 -2.30 6.46 -1.22
N GLU A 179 -1.57 6.76 -0.14
CA GLU A 179 -1.43 5.87 1.02
C GLU A 179 -2.79 5.61 1.67
N LEU A 180 -3.64 6.63 1.77
CA LEU A 180 -4.99 6.48 2.32
C LEU A 180 -5.87 5.59 1.45
N LYS A 181 -5.77 5.72 0.12
CA LYS A 181 -6.46 4.84 -0.83
C LYS A 181 -5.98 3.40 -0.69
N TRP A 182 -4.66 3.21 -0.55
CA TRP A 182 -4.05 1.90 -0.34
C TRP A 182 -4.48 1.28 1.00
N ILE A 183 -4.32 2.00 2.11
CA ILE A 183 -4.75 1.50 3.43
C ILE A 183 -6.22 1.13 3.41
N ARG A 184 -7.09 1.94 2.78
CA ARG A 184 -8.53 1.60 2.62
C ARG A 184 -8.80 0.32 1.85
N SER A 185 -7.89 -0.12 0.98
CA SER A 185 -8.03 -1.40 0.27
C SER A 185 -7.71 -2.61 1.14
N ILE A 186 -6.98 -2.42 2.24
CA ILE A 186 -6.56 -3.48 3.16
C ILE A 186 -7.25 -3.40 4.54
N MET A 187 -7.63 -2.21 5.01
CA MET A 187 -8.27 -1.96 6.31
C MET A 187 -8.96 -0.60 6.39
N PHE A 188 -9.77 -0.40 7.43
CA PHE A 188 -10.25 0.95 7.77
C PHE A 188 -9.17 1.72 8.55
N PRO A 189 -8.68 2.86 8.03
CA PRO A 189 -7.60 3.62 8.69
C PRO A 189 -8.07 4.20 10.03
N SER A 190 -7.30 3.92 11.08
CA SER A 190 -7.57 4.42 12.44
C SER A 190 -7.15 5.87 12.58
N ARG A 191 -7.98 6.69 13.25
CA ARG A 191 -7.65 8.08 13.59
C ARG A 191 -6.65 8.17 14.74
N GLU A 192 -6.86 7.37 15.78
CA GLU A 192 -6.11 7.45 17.04
C GLU A 192 -4.85 6.58 17.02
N LYS A 193 -4.82 5.52 16.22
CA LYS A 193 -3.68 4.58 16.15
C LYS A 193 -2.80 4.85 14.94
N ARG A 194 -1.51 4.55 15.05
CA ARG A 194 -0.58 4.55 13.91
C ARG A 194 -0.90 3.37 12.97
N ASN A 195 -1.01 3.66 11.68
CA ASN A 195 -1.34 2.72 10.63
C ASN A 195 -0.03 2.23 9.98
N PRO A 196 0.18 0.91 9.83
CA PRO A 196 1.39 0.39 9.21
C PRO A 196 1.38 0.59 7.69
N LEU A 197 2.46 1.17 7.17
CA LEU A 197 2.79 1.28 5.75
C LEU A 197 4.05 0.45 5.49
N ILE A 198 3.88 -0.63 4.73
CA ILE A 198 4.97 -1.53 4.38
C ILE A 198 5.63 -1.02 3.11
N HIS A 199 6.89 -0.59 3.20
CA HIS A 199 7.68 -0.10 2.08
C HIS A 199 8.36 -1.26 1.37
N ILE A 200 7.64 -1.90 0.44
CA ILE A 200 8.18 -2.92 -0.46
C ILE A 200 7.53 -2.80 -1.85
N ASP A 201 8.25 -3.22 -2.90
CA ASP A 201 7.65 -3.38 -4.22
C ASP A 201 6.42 -4.31 -4.10
N ARG A 202 5.28 -3.81 -4.59
CA ARG A 202 3.99 -4.51 -4.56
C ARG A 202 4.04 -5.86 -5.27
N ASN A 203 4.93 -6.03 -6.24
CA ASN A 203 5.12 -7.29 -6.96
C ASN A 203 5.83 -8.36 -6.11
N LEU A 204 6.54 -7.96 -5.07
CA LEU A 204 7.24 -8.83 -4.14
C LEU A 204 6.39 -9.19 -2.91
N LEU A 205 5.23 -8.55 -2.76
CA LEU A 205 4.38 -8.74 -1.59
C LEU A 205 3.65 -10.09 -1.66
N SER A 206 3.85 -10.91 -0.63
CA SER A 206 3.27 -12.24 -0.48
C SER A 206 2.63 -12.42 0.90
N GLN A 207 1.77 -13.43 1.06
CA GLN A 207 1.18 -13.73 2.37
C GLN A 207 2.26 -14.18 3.37
N GLU A 208 3.24 -14.95 2.91
CA GLU A 208 4.39 -15.37 3.70
C GLU A 208 5.15 -14.16 4.24
N LEU A 209 5.42 -13.16 3.40
CA LEU A 209 6.07 -11.93 3.85
C LEU A 209 5.21 -11.18 4.89
N LEU A 210 3.90 -11.09 4.69
CA LEU A 210 3.01 -10.46 5.69
C LEU A 210 2.99 -11.22 7.02
N ASP A 211 3.00 -12.55 6.97
CA ASP A 211 3.07 -13.40 8.15
C ASP A 211 4.42 -13.23 8.88
N ASP A 212 5.53 -13.14 8.15
CA ASP A 212 6.87 -12.86 8.70
C ASP A 212 6.92 -11.48 9.36
N ILE A 213 6.37 -10.45 8.72
CA ILE A 213 6.27 -9.09 9.28
C ILE A 213 5.45 -9.11 10.57
N ALA A 214 4.27 -9.74 10.55
CA ALA A 214 3.42 -9.85 11.72
C ALA A 214 4.13 -10.61 12.85
N MET A 215 4.88 -11.66 12.52
CA MET A 215 5.67 -12.44 13.48
C MET A 215 6.76 -11.58 14.13
N LEU A 216 7.55 -10.83 13.36
CA LEU A 216 8.61 -9.96 13.90
C LEU A 216 8.03 -8.85 14.77
N ILE A 217 6.96 -8.19 14.33
CA ILE A 217 6.25 -7.17 15.14
C ILE A 217 5.67 -7.80 16.40
N HIS A 218 5.12 -9.03 16.32
CA HIS A 218 4.65 -9.76 17.49
C HIS A 218 5.78 -10.07 18.47
N ARG A 219 7.00 -10.37 18.00
CA ARG A 219 8.15 -10.56 18.90
C ARG A 219 8.52 -9.27 19.63
N LEU A 220 8.45 -8.12 18.96
CA LEU A 220 8.59 -6.83 19.65
C LEU A 220 7.53 -6.67 20.76
N VAL A 221 6.26 -6.99 20.48
CA VAL A 221 5.19 -6.98 21.50
C VAL A 221 5.53 -7.88 22.69
N VAL A 222 6.07 -9.08 22.45
CA VAL A 222 6.46 -10.01 23.51
C VAL A 222 7.63 -9.47 24.35
N ILE A 223 8.67 -8.94 23.69
CA ILE A 223 9.81 -8.31 24.38
C ILE A 223 9.32 -7.15 25.24
N THR A 224 8.64 -6.19 24.63
CA THR A 224 8.12 -4.99 25.30
C THR A 224 7.21 -5.35 26.46
N GLY A 225 6.31 -6.32 26.29
CA GLY A 225 5.42 -6.79 27.35
C GLY A 225 6.15 -7.47 28.51
N LYS A 226 7.21 -8.25 28.23
CA LYS A 226 8.02 -8.90 29.27
C LYS A 226 8.78 -7.89 30.11
N PHE A 227 9.42 -6.93 29.45
CA PHE A 227 10.18 -5.86 30.11
C PHE A 227 9.27 -4.97 30.94
N LYS A 228 8.09 -4.61 30.42
CA LYS A 228 7.06 -3.91 31.19
C LYS A 228 6.66 -4.69 32.45
N THR A 229 6.42 -6.00 32.32
CA THR A 229 6.01 -6.84 33.47
C THR A 229 7.09 -6.92 34.55
N ASN A 230 8.36 -6.90 34.14
CA ASN A 230 9.50 -6.97 35.03
C ASN A 230 9.94 -5.58 35.54
N GLU A 231 9.28 -4.49 35.12
CA GLU A 231 9.69 -3.10 35.38
C GLU A 231 11.13 -2.79 34.91
N GLU A 232 11.56 -3.47 33.85
CA GLU A 232 12.88 -3.31 33.24
C GLU A 232 12.82 -2.27 32.11
N ALA A 233 13.87 -1.45 32.00
CA ALA A 233 13.98 -0.48 30.93
C ALA A 233 14.28 -1.16 29.60
N LEU A 234 13.67 -0.71 28.51
CA LEU A 234 14.10 -1.08 27.16
C LEU A 234 15.33 -0.23 26.82
N ASP A 235 16.43 -0.50 27.51
CA ASP A 235 17.67 0.26 27.39
C ASP A 235 18.31 0.01 26.03
N GLY A 236 18.03 0.87 25.06
CA GLY A 236 18.70 0.94 23.76
C GLY A 236 20.16 1.43 23.83
N ARG A 237 20.86 1.25 24.95
CA ARG A 237 22.29 1.61 25.04
C ARG A 237 23.11 0.47 24.46
N VAL A 238 23.94 0.80 23.47
CA VAL A 238 24.87 0.03 22.60
C VAL A 238 25.43 -1.31 23.13
N HIS A 239 25.46 -1.55 24.45
CA HIS A 239 26.02 -2.74 25.07
C HIS A 239 25.01 -3.84 25.42
N HIS A 240 23.72 -3.54 25.64
CA HIS A 240 22.69 -4.53 25.99
C HIS A 240 21.44 -4.28 25.17
N MET A 241 21.08 -5.22 24.31
CA MET A 241 19.90 -5.11 23.43
C MET A 241 18.80 -6.04 23.94
N PRO A 242 17.54 -5.60 23.98
CA PRO A 242 16.42 -6.50 24.22
C PRO A 242 16.36 -7.60 23.15
N ALA A 243 16.18 -8.84 23.59
CA ALA A 243 16.29 -10.02 22.75
C ALA A 243 15.11 -10.96 22.93
N TYR A 244 14.69 -11.55 21.81
CA TYR A 244 13.81 -12.72 21.76
C TYR A 244 14.56 -13.87 21.09
N VAL A 245 14.69 -15.00 21.77
CA VAL A 245 15.35 -16.20 21.22
C VAL A 245 14.42 -17.39 21.37
N GLN A 246 14.04 -17.99 20.24
CA GLN A 246 13.31 -19.25 20.21
C GLN A 246 14.10 -20.33 19.46
N VAL A 247 14.35 -21.45 20.14
CA VAL A 247 14.98 -22.66 19.56
C VAL A 247 14.08 -23.85 19.87
N GLY A 248 13.55 -24.47 18.81
CA GLY A 248 12.49 -25.49 18.95
C GLY A 248 11.26 -24.90 19.66
N GLU A 249 10.85 -25.54 20.75
CA GLU A 249 9.74 -25.11 21.60
C GLU A 249 10.17 -24.17 22.73
N GLN A 250 11.48 -24.02 22.98
CA GLN A 250 11.98 -23.18 24.05
C GLN A 250 12.10 -21.73 23.59
N CYS A 251 11.63 -20.81 24.43
CA CYS A 251 11.64 -19.38 24.20
C CYS A 251 12.27 -18.66 25.39
N SER A 252 13.12 -17.66 25.12
CA SER A 252 13.74 -16.80 26.13
C SER A 252 13.65 -15.34 25.69
N VAL A 253 13.41 -14.47 26.68
CA VAL A 253 13.36 -13.01 26.51
C VAL A 253 14.23 -12.39 27.58
N GLY A 254 15.11 -11.47 27.19
CA GLY A 254 16.04 -10.81 28.10
C GLY A 254 16.96 -9.87 27.34
N TYR A 255 18.17 -9.66 27.85
CA TYR A 255 19.19 -8.86 27.16
C TYR A 255 20.21 -9.76 26.46
N ILE A 256 20.75 -9.26 25.34
CA ILE A 256 21.93 -9.80 24.68
C ILE A 256 22.96 -8.70 24.53
N THR A 257 24.24 -9.02 24.78
CA THR A 257 25.30 -8.04 24.61
C THR A 257 25.78 -7.97 23.18
N ARG A 258 26.39 -6.84 22.79
CA ARG A 258 27.04 -6.72 21.48
C ARG A 258 28.15 -7.75 21.28
N GLU A 259 28.93 -8.03 22.33
CA GLU A 259 29.98 -9.06 22.30
C GLU A 259 29.40 -10.45 22.03
N GLN A 260 28.24 -10.77 22.62
CA GLN A 260 27.53 -12.02 22.35
C GLN A 260 27.03 -12.08 20.90
N LEU A 261 26.50 -10.97 20.37
CA LEU A 261 26.09 -10.91 18.97
C LEU A 261 27.28 -11.07 18.02
N ASP A 262 28.41 -10.40 18.30
CA ASP A 262 29.63 -10.53 17.51
C ASP A 262 30.15 -11.98 17.49
N ALA A 263 30.03 -12.70 18.62
CA ALA A 263 30.38 -14.12 18.72
C ALA A 263 29.40 -15.05 18.00
N ILE A 264 28.11 -14.69 17.90
CA ILE A 264 27.12 -15.44 17.11
C ILE A 264 27.32 -15.20 15.60
N ARG A 265 27.82 -14.02 15.24
CA ARG A 265 28.08 -13.61 13.85
C ARG A 265 29.33 -14.30 13.27
N GLY A 266 30.41 -14.35 14.06
CA GLY A 266 31.71 -14.93 13.68
C GLY A 266 31.69 -16.44 13.49
#